data_AF-A0A2V7WKL5-F1
#
_entry.id   AF-A0A2V7WKL5-F1
#
_cell.length_a   1.000
_cell.length_b   1.000
_cell.length_c   1.000
_cell.angle_alpha   90.00
_cell.angle_beta   90.00
_cell.angle_gamma   90.00
#
_symmetry.space_group_name_H-M   'P 1'
#
loop_
_entity.id
_entity.type
_entity.pdbx_description
1 polymer ?
#
loop_
_entity_poly.entity_id
_entity_poly.type
_entity_poly.pdbx_seq_one_letter_code
_entity_poly.pdbx_strand_id
1 'polypeptide(L)'
;MTHERAILTAALLLVVAMLFVHLGGYPLLDADEGRNAEVAREMAATNDYVMPRLDGLPYLDKPIIFFAASAAFMEFLGPTETAARLPALMFTLMTAAALAWFARRNGIEWRATAIIFLTTPLTLAFSRTVIFDSALTFFITVAILAFYEAVEHAKPRQWSTVAWAAIAFGVITKGPVALAVPLLVAIPYAIWRKRGRALVSIGGLVAFVAIVTPWVWAISRAVPDFLHYVFITETAGRLTSGELKRTGPSWYFVPFLIGGAFPWIAAAMFGERRAASGERERWLDRFLLFWIGVPFVFFSLSQSKRPQYILPLMPAIALFVARRWFEGRRGPRAAAIA
;
A
#
# COMPACT_ATOMS: atom_id res chain seq x y z
N MET A 1 25.35 2.82 -21.09
CA MET A 1 24.14 3.39 -20.45
C MET A 1 22.83 2.98 -21.13
N THR A 2 22.78 2.90 -22.46
CA THR A 2 21.58 2.48 -23.22
C THR A 2 21.26 1.00 -23.02
N HIS A 3 22.25 0.11 -23.06
CA HIS A 3 22.07 -1.33 -22.88
C HIS A 3 21.52 -1.71 -21.48
N GLU A 4 22.07 -1.17 -20.39
CA GLU A 4 21.57 -1.44 -19.03
C GLU A 4 20.11 -0.98 -18.85
N ARG A 5 19.77 0.19 -19.39
CA ARG A 5 18.38 0.69 -19.38
C ARG A 5 17.46 -0.19 -20.22
N ALA A 6 17.93 -0.72 -21.35
CA ALA A 6 17.17 -1.65 -22.17
C ALA A 6 16.92 -2.96 -21.42
N ILE A 7 17.94 -3.52 -20.75
CA ILE A 7 17.82 -4.73 -19.92
C ILE A 7 16.80 -4.51 -18.79
N LEU A 8 16.91 -3.42 -18.04
CA LEU A 8 15.94 -3.13 -16.96
C LEU A 8 14.52 -2.89 -17.51
N THR A 9 14.39 -2.32 -18.70
CA THR A 9 13.06 -2.15 -19.33
C THR A 9 12.48 -3.50 -19.73
N ALA A 10 13.27 -4.35 -20.40
CA ALA A 10 12.85 -5.70 -20.79
C ALA A 10 12.52 -6.56 -19.56
N ALA A 11 13.33 -6.50 -18.51
CA ALA A 11 13.08 -7.19 -17.25
C ALA A 11 11.79 -6.73 -16.58
N LEU A 12 11.53 -5.41 -16.54
CA LEU A 12 10.28 -4.87 -15.99
C LEU A 12 9.07 -5.34 -16.81
N LEU A 13 9.14 -5.29 -18.14
CA LEU A 13 8.06 -5.77 -19.00
C LEU A 13 7.80 -7.27 -18.80
N LEU A 14 8.87 -8.07 -18.69
CA LEU A 14 8.77 -9.50 -18.40
C LEU A 14 8.12 -9.76 -17.04
N VAL A 15 8.56 -9.08 -15.98
CA VAL A 15 7.96 -9.22 -14.64
C VAL A 15 6.48 -8.87 -14.67
N VAL A 16 6.12 -7.75 -15.29
CA VAL A 16 4.70 -7.35 -15.43
C VAL A 16 3.93 -8.42 -16.20
N ALA A 17 4.43 -8.90 -17.34
CA ALA A 17 3.78 -9.95 -18.11
C ALA A 17 3.56 -11.23 -17.30
N MET A 18 4.57 -11.67 -16.53
CA MET A 18 4.49 -12.86 -15.68
C MET A 18 3.41 -12.75 -14.58
N LEU A 19 3.12 -11.54 -14.08
CA LEU A 19 2.05 -11.35 -13.10
C LEU A 19 0.65 -11.64 -13.68
N PHE A 20 0.45 -11.49 -14.99
CA PHE A 20 -0.82 -11.82 -15.64
C PHE A 20 -0.93 -13.29 -16.04
N VAL A 21 0.20 -14.02 -16.17
CA VAL A 21 0.19 -15.43 -16.57
C VAL A 21 -0.62 -16.25 -15.57
N HIS A 22 -1.63 -16.96 -16.07
CA HIS A 22 -2.44 -17.91 -15.31
C HIS A 22 -3.18 -17.30 -14.10
N LEU A 23 -3.61 -16.03 -14.19
CA LEU A 23 -4.24 -15.29 -13.08
C LEU A 23 -5.50 -15.99 -12.52
N GLY A 24 -6.38 -16.47 -13.39
CA GLY A 24 -7.55 -17.28 -13.03
C GLY A 24 -7.36 -18.78 -13.24
N GLY A 25 -6.13 -19.28 -13.27
CA GLY A 25 -5.85 -20.67 -13.61
C GLY A 25 -6.02 -21.69 -12.49
N TYR A 26 -6.32 -21.22 -11.29
CA TYR A 26 -6.61 -22.05 -10.11
C TYR A 26 -7.81 -21.49 -9.34
N PRO A 27 -8.57 -22.34 -8.63
CA PRO A 27 -9.74 -21.91 -7.85
C PRO A 27 -9.41 -20.83 -6.81
N LEU A 28 -10.43 -20.11 -6.33
CA LEU A 28 -10.29 -19.18 -5.22
C LEU A 28 -9.92 -19.93 -3.93
N LEU A 29 -8.97 -19.39 -3.18
CA LEU A 29 -8.50 -19.99 -1.94
C LEU A 29 -9.32 -19.53 -0.74
N ASP A 30 -9.86 -20.50 0.00
CA ASP A 30 -10.64 -20.25 1.22
C ASP A 30 -9.76 -19.81 2.40
N ALA A 31 -10.28 -18.99 3.33
CA ALA A 31 -11.63 -18.41 3.36
C ALA A 31 -11.69 -16.97 2.82
N ASP A 32 -10.54 -16.32 2.58
CA ASP A 32 -10.51 -14.90 2.28
C ASP A 32 -10.83 -14.60 0.80
N GLU A 33 -10.35 -15.40 -0.18
CA GLU A 33 -10.62 -15.10 -1.60
C GLU A 33 -12.08 -15.38 -1.99
N GLY A 34 -12.59 -16.56 -1.64
CA GLY A 34 -13.97 -16.97 -1.97
C GLY A 34 -14.99 -15.99 -1.41
N ARG A 35 -14.90 -15.66 -0.11
CA ARG A 35 -15.77 -14.67 0.53
C ARG A 35 -15.72 -13.32 -0.16
N ASN A 36 -14.54 -12.78 -0.42
CA ASN A 36 -14.43 -11.44 -0.98
C ASN A 36 -14.87 -11.38 -2.44
N ALA A 37 -14.65 -12.46 -3.20
CA ALA A 37 -15.12 -12.59 -4.56
C ALA A 37 -16.65 -12.72 -4.62
N GLU A 38 -17.26 -13.47 -3.71
CA GLU A 38 -18.73 -13.61 -3.67
C GLU A 38 -19.41 -12.27 -3.35
N VAL A 39 -18.87 -11.51 -2.39
CA VAL A 39 -19.37 -10.15 -2.09
C VAL A 39 -19.31 -9.25 -3.33
N ALA A 40 -18.20 -9.31 -4.08
CA ALA A 40 -18.05 -8.56 -5.32
C ALA A 40 -19.00 -9.06 -6.43
N ARG A 41 -19.25 -10.37 -6.49
CA ARG A 41 -20.17 -10.99 -7.46
C ARG A 41 -21.61 -10.56 -7.20
N GLU A 42 -22.06 -10.56 -5.95
CA GLU A 42 -23.38 -10.04 -5.57
C GLU A 42 -23.52 -8.56 -5.89
N MET A 43 -22.48 -7.76 -5.63
CA MET A 43 -22.44 -6.34 -5.98
C MET A 43 -22.58 -6.12 -7.49
N ALA A 44 -21.82 -6.86 -8.30
CA ALA A 44 -21.94 -6.80 -9.77
C ALA A 44 -23.33 -7.26 -10.27
N ALA A 45 -23.93 -8.27 -9.63
CA ALA A 45 -25.23 -8.80 -10.02
C ALA A 45 -26.40 -7.87 -9.65
N THR A 46 -26.25 -7.11 -8.56
CA THR A 46 -27.31 -6.23 -8.03
C THR A 46 -27.12 -4.76 -8.42
N ASN A 47 -25.92 -4.38 -8.89
CA ASN A 47 -25.49 -3.00 -9.11
C ASN A 47 -25.64 -2.12 -7.84
N ASP A 48 -25.61 -2.73 -6.65
CA ASP A 48 -25.62 -2.04 -5.35
C ASP A 48 -24.18 -1.81 -4.87
N TYR A 49 -23.60 -0.69 -5.31
CA TYR A 49 -22.27 -0.24 -4.90
C TYR A 49 -22.23 0.48 -3.55
N VAL A 50 -23.32 0.43 -2.77
CA VAL A 50 -23.37 1.02 -1.42
C VAL A 50 -23.21 -0.06 -0.37
N MET A 51 -24.01 -1.13 -0.44
CA MET A 51 -24.09 -2.19 0.57
C MET A 51 -23.38 -3.48 0.11
N PRO A 52 -22.21 -3.83 0.68
CA PRO A 52 -21.65 -5.15 0.46
C PRO A 52 -22.57 -6.22 1.08
N ARG A 53 -22.78 -7.31 0.37
CA ARG A 53 -23.59 -8.46 0.82
C ARG A 53 -22.81 -9.76 0.68
N LEU A 54 -23.04 -10.68 1.59
CA LEU A 54 -22.53 -12.04 1.53
C LEU A 54 -23.69 -12.99 1.80
N ASP A 55 -23.96 -13.87 0.84
CA ASP A 55 -25.12 -14.76 0.83
C ASP A 55 -26.44 -13.98 1.01
N GLY A 56 -26.53 -12.81 0.38
CA GLY A 56 -27.68 -11.88 0.45
C GLY A 56 -27.78 -11.05 1.74
N LEU A 57 -26.99 -11.36 2.77
CA LEU A 57 -27.00 -10.65 4.05
C LEU A 57 -26.01 -9.47 4.06
N PRO A 58 -26.30 -8.36 4.77
CA PRO A 58 -25.34 -7.25 4.89
C PRO A 58 -23.98 -7.69 5.45
N TYR A 59 -22.91 -7.35 4.73
CA TYR A 59 -21.52 -7.66 5.11
C TYR A 59 -20.75 -6.36 5.41
N LEU A 60 -20.65 -6.00 6.69
CA LEU A 60 -20.17 -4.67 7.13
C LEU A 60 -18.74 -4.68 7.69
N ASP A 61 -18.07 -5.83 7.71
CA ASP A 61 -16.69 -5.98 8.21
C ASP A 61 -15.67 -5.14 7.43
N LYS A 62 -15.98 -4.81 6.17
CA LYS A 62 -15.04 -4.19 5.22
C LYS A 62 -15.72 -3.10 4.39
N PRO A 63 -15.04 -1.96 4.19
CA PRO A 63 -15.49 -0.91 3.27
C PRO A 63 -15.46 -1.29 1.79
N ILE A 64 -15.92 -0.35 0.95
CA ILE A 64 -16.39 -0.62 -0.41
C ILE A 64 -15.33 -0.72 -1.50
N ILE A 65 -14.19 -0.01 -1.41
CA ILE A 65 -13.35 0.26 -2.59
C ILE A 65 -12.87 -1.01 -3.30
N PHE A 66 -12.41 -2.01 -2.54
CA PHE A 66 -11.92 -3.25 -3.16
C PHE A 66 -13.05 -4.07 -3.76
N PHE A 67 -14.20 -4.17 -3.08
CA PHE A 67 -15.37 -4.85 -3.61
C PHE A 67 -15.88 -4.19 -4.88
N ALA A 68 -16.00 -2.87 -4.89
CA ALA A 68 -16.43 -2.11 -6.06
C ALA A 68 -15.48 -2.31 -7.26
N ALA A 69 -14.17 -2.32 -7.01
CA ALA A 69 -13.20 -2.60 -8.06
C ALA A 69 -13.38 -4.02 -8.62
N SER A 70 -13.50 -5.03 -7.75
CA SER A 70 -13.76 -6.43 -8.17
C SER A 70 -15.07 -6.56 -8.94
N ALA A 71 -16.15 -5.96 -8.45
CA ALA A 71 -17.46 -5.98 -9.07
C ALA A 71 -17.40 -5.39 -10.47
N ALA A 72 -16.77 -4.22 -10.64
CA ALA A 72 -16.59 -3.60 -11.95
C ALA A 72 -15.87 -4.53 -12.94
N PHE A 73 -14.78 -5.20 -12.54
CA PHE A 73 -14.13 -6.17 -13.42
C PHE A 73 -15.02 -7.37 -13.75
N MET A 74 -15.84 -7.84 -12.80
CA MET A 74 -16.79 -8.93 -13.04
C MET A 74 -17.93 -8.53 -13.97
N GLU A 75 -18.38 -7.27 -13.95
CA GLU A 75 -19.37 -6.77 -14.91
C GLU A 75 -18.84 -6.78 -16.34
N PHE A 76 -17.56 -6.46 -16.55
CA PHE A 76 -16.94 -6.44 -17.89
C PHE A 76 -16.50 -7.82 -18.39
N LEU A 77 -15.96 -8.66 -17.51
CA LEU A 77 -15.29 -9.92 -17.87
C LEU A 77 -16.07 -11.17 -17.47
N GLY A 78 -17.20 -11.00 -16.78
CA GLY A 78 -17.92 -12.07 -16.11
C GLY A 78 -17.33 -12.43 -14.74
N PRO A 79 -18.11 -13.12 -13.88
CA PRO A 79 -17.71 -13.52 -12.53
C PRO A 79 -16.71 -14.68 -12.54
N THR A 80 -15.47 -14.39 -12.94
CA THR A 80 -14.37 -15.36 -13.04
C THR A 80 -13.30 -15.09 -11.98
N GLU A 81 -12.45 -16.07 -11.72
CA GLU A 81 -11.29 -15.94 -10.83
C GLU A 81 -10.31 -14.86 -11.32
N THR A 82 -10.17 -14.73 -12.64
CA THR A 82 -9.38 -13.65 -13.25
C THR A 82 -9.96 -12.29 -12.88
N ALA A 83 -11.27 -12.09 -13.08
CA ALA A 83 -11.94 -10.84 -12.74
C ALA A 83 -11.82 -10.50 -11.24
N ALA A 84 -11.95 -11.50 -10.37
CA ALA A 84 -11.81 -11.32 -8.92
C ALA A 84 -10.40 -10.89 -8.49
N ARG A 85 -9.35 -11.39 -9.16
CA ARG A 85 -7.94 -11.11 -8.81
C ARG A 85 -7.34 -9.88 -9.49
N LEU A 86 -7.93 -9.43 -10.61
CA LEU A 86 -7.48 -8.24 -11.35
C LEU A 86 -7.34 -6.98 -10.49
N PRO A 87 -8.29 -6.62 -9.60
CA PRO A 87 -8.14 -5.48 -8.71
C PRO A 87 -6.85 -5.51 -7.88
N ALA A 88 -6.55 -6.65 -7.25
CA ALA A 88 -5.34 -6.79 -6.44
C ALA A 88 -4.09 -6.54 -7.30
N LEU A 89 -4.06 -7.12 -8.50
CA LEU A 89 -2.95 -6.95 -9.44
C LEU A 89 -2.83 -5.49 -9.90
N MET A 90 -3.95 -4.83 -10.22
CA MET A 90 -3.95 -3.44 -10.67
C MET A 90 -3.45 -2.50 -9.58
N PHE A 91 -3.92 -2.64 -8.33
CA PHE A 91 -3.41 -1.84 -7.22
C PHE A 91 -1.93 -2.08 -6.94
N THR A 92 -1.44 -3.31 -7.10
CA THR A 92 0.00 -3.60 -7.03
C THR A 92 0.77 -2.89 -8.14
N LEU A 93 0.30 -2.94 -9.39
CA LEU A 93 0.94 -2.24 -10.51
C LEU A 93 0.90 -0.71 -10.34
N MET A 94 -0.21 -0.16 -9.83
CA MET A 94 -0.34 1.26 -9.50
C MET A 94 0.63 1.67 -8.39
N THR A 95 0.88 0.79 -7.41
CA THR A 95 1.92 1.00 -6.40
C THR A 95 3.30 1.05 -7.04
N ALA A 96 3.62 0.11 -7.92
CA ALA A 96 4.89 0.10 -8.65
C ALA A 96 5.07 1.38 -9.50
N ALA A 97 4.00 1.86 -10.14
CA ALA A 97 4.01 3.11 -10.91
C ALA A 97 4.25 4.35 -10.02
N ALA A 98 3.60 4.42 -8.85
CA ALA A 98 3.82 5.49 -7.88
C ALA A 98 5.27 5.51 -7.37
N LEU A 99 5.84 4.32 -7.08
CA LEU A 99 7.24 4.19 -6.69
C LEU A 99 8.20 4.56 -7.82
N ALA A 100 7.91 4.15 -9.06
CA ALA A 100 8.71 4.53 -10.22
C ALA A 100 8.71 6.04 -10.44
N TRP A 101 7.55 6.69 -10.32
CA TRP A 101 7.44 8.15 -10.39
C TRP A 101 8.29 8.83 -9.30
N PHE A 102 8.14 8.39 -8.05
CA PHE A 102 8.87 8.95 -6.92
C PHE A 102 10.38 8.74 -7.04
N ALA A 103 10.78 7.56 -7.49
CA ALA A 103 12.18 7.21 -7.74
C ALA A 103 12.80 8.16 -8.77
N ARG A 104 12.15 8.36 -9.94
CA ARG A 104 12.62 9.32 -10.97
C ARG A 104 12.80 10.71 -10.40
N ARG A 105 11.84 11.17 -9.61
CA ARG A 105 11.82 12.52 -9.02
C ARG A 105 12.93 12.73 -7.99
N ASN A 106 13.37 11.67 -7.33
CA ASN A 106 14.40 11.72 -6.28
C ASN A 106 15.74 11.12 -6.73
N GLY A 107 15.96 10.94 -8.03
CA GLY A 107 17.23 10.49 -8.60
C GLY A 107 17.49 8.98 -8.56
N ILE A 108 16.54 8.19 -8.05
CA ILE A 108 16.63 6.73 -7.90
C ILE A 108 16.33 6.04 -9.24
N GLU A 109 16.99 4.91 -9.50
CA GLU A 109 16.69 4.08 -10.67
C GLU A 109 15.29 3.46 -10.54
N TRP A 110 14.34 4.02 -11.29
CA TRP A 110 12.92 3.73 -11.16
C TRP A 110 12.51 2.35 -11.69
N ARG A 111 13.24 1.81 -12.67
CA ARG A 111 12.95 0.48 -13.23
C ARG A 111 13.36 -0.56 -12.21
N ALA A 112 14.55 -0.41 -11.62
CA ALA A 112 15.02 -1.25 -10.53
C ALA A 112 14.06 -1.19 -9.34
N THR A 113 13.60 0.01 -8.96
CA THR A 113 12.61 0.17 -7.88
C THR A 113 11.33 -0.63 -8.14
N ALA A 114 10.76 -0.50 -9.35
CA ALA A 114 9.55 -1.24 -9.73
C ALA A 114 9.79 -2.75 -9.80
N ILE A 115 10.90 -3.20 -10.39
CA ILE A 115 11.27 -4.62 -10.45
C ILE A 115 11.41 -5.19 -9.04
N ILE A 116 12.15 -4.52 -8.16
CA ILE A 116 12.37 -4.97 -6.78
C ILE A 116 11.03 -5.13 -6.07
N PHE A 117 10.17 -4.12 -6.12
CA PHE A 117 8.86 -4.17 -5.49
C PHE A 117 8.01 -5.32 -6.05
N LEU A 118 7.92 -5.46 -7.38
CA LEU A 118 7.08 -6.47 -8.04
C LEU A 118 7.61 -7.90 -7.90
N THR A 119 8.91 -8.08 -7.66
CA THR A 119 9.53 -9.41 -7.47
C THR A 119 9.75 -9.77 -6.00
N THR A 120 9.35 -8.88 -5.08
CA THR A 120 9.37 -9.13 -3.64
C THR A 120 8.34 -10.21 -3.30
N PRO A 121 8.70 -11.32 -2.65
CA PRO A 121 7.81 -12.46 -2.38
C PRO A 121 6.49 -12.08 -1.71
N LEU A 122 6.50 -11.16 -0.74
CA LEU A 122 5.27 -10.72 -0.08
C LEU A 122 4.36 -9.95 -1.05
N THR A 123 4.94 -9.11 -1.91
CA THR A 123 4.20 -8.42 -2.98
C THR A 123 3.64 -9.44 -3.97
N LEU A 124 4.46 -10.40 -4.43
CA LEU A 124 4.02 -11.44 -5.35
C LEU A 124 2.84 -12.23 -4.78
N ALA A 125 2.96 -12.69 -3.52
CA ALA A 125 1.94 -13.46 -2.84
C ALA A 125 0.59 -12.76 -2.84
N PHE A 126 0.56 -11.47 -2.50
CA PHE A 126 -0.70 -10.72 -2.36
C PHE A 126 -1.12 -9.93 -3.60
N SER A 127 -0.27 -9.83 -4.63
CA SER A 127 -0.62 -9.18 -5.91
C SER A 127 -1.72 -9.89 -6.68
N ARG A 128 -2.00 -11.15 -6.33
CA ARG A 128 -2.98 -12.02 -7.02
C ARG A 128 -4.00 -12.61 -6.06
N THR A 129 -4.05 -12.14 -4.82
CA THR A 129 -5.01 -12.60 -3.82
C THR A 129 -6.18 -11.62 -3.77
N VAL A 130 -7.42 -12.13 -3.78
CA VAL A 130 -8.64 -11.32 -3.63
C VAL A 130 -8.79 -10.79 -2.19
N ILE A 131 -7.90 -9.88 -1.79
CA ILE A 131 -7.90 -9.20 -0.49
C ILE A 131 -7.57 -7.71 -0.62
N PHE A 132 -8.00 -6.96 0.39
CA PHE A 132 -7.89 -5.51 0.49
C PHE A 132 -6.45 -4.96 0.57
N ASP A 133 -5.47 -5.81 0.90
CA ASP A 133 -4.13 -5.38 1.29
C ASP A 133 -3.35 -4.72 0.14
N SER A 134 -3.58 -5.13 -1.11
CA SER A 134 -2.95 -4.52 -2.29
C SER A 134 -3.48 -3.09 -2.53
N ALA A 135 -4.80 -2.89 -2.43
CA ALA A 135 -5.41 -1.57 -2.49
C ALA A 135 -4.99 -0.67 -1.32
N LEU A 136 -4.99 -1.22 -0.10
CA LEU A 136 -4.52 -0.50 1.08
C LEU A 136 -3.05 -0.07 0.93
N THR A 137 -2.20 -0.97 0.44
CA THR A 137 -0.77 -0.69 0.21
C THR A 137 -0.59 0.44 -0.80
N PHE A 138 -1.38 0.46 -1.87
CA PHE A 138 -1.37 1.55 -2.85
C PHE A 138 -1.69 2.90 -2.19
N PHE A 139 -2.83 3.00 -1.49
CA PHE A 139 -3.25 4.26 -0.87
C PHE A 139 -2.30 4.74 0.24
N ILE A 140 -1.80 3.82 1.08
CA ILE A 140 -0.78 4.13 2.08
C ILE A 140 0.50 4.64 1.40
N THR A 141 0.93 3.99 0.32
CA THR A 141 2.13 4.40 -0.44
C THR A 141 1.97 5.80 -0.98
N VAL A 142 0.87 6.09 -1.69
CA VAL A 142 0.61 7.43 -2.23
C VAL A 142 0.58 8.48 -1.11
N ALA A 143 -0.07 8.18 0.02
CA ALA A 143 -0.12 9.09 1.15
C ALA A 143 1.27 9.41 1.73
N ILE A 144 2.09 8.37 1.95
CA ILE A 144 3.44 8.51 2.52
C ILE A 144 4.36 9.28 1.56
N LEU A 145 4.35 8.93 0.26
CA LEU A 145 5.13 9.62 -0.76
C LEU A 145 4.71 11.10 -0.87
N ALA A 146 3.40 11.38 -0.85
CA ALA A 146 2.88 12.75 -0.90
C ALA A 146 3.24 13.54 0.38
N PHE A 147 3.23 12.94 1.57
CA PHE A 147 3.72 13.64 2.77
C PHE A 147 5.22 13.94 2.73
N TYR A 148 6.04 13.03 2.19
CA TYR A 148 7.45 13.33 1.95
C TYR A 148 7.61 14.55 1.04
N GLU A 149 6.87 14.57 -0.07
CA GLU A 149 6.88 15.71 -1.00
C GLU A 149 6.40 17.00 -0.34
N ALA A 150 5.40 16.93 0.55
CA ALA A 150 4.95 18.08 1.30
C ALA A 150 6.03 18.62 2.24
N VAL A 151 6.78 17.73 2.90
CA VAL A 151 7.82 18.10 3.86
C VAL A 151 9.09 18.60 3.16
N GLU A 152 9.51 17.97 2.07
CA GLU A 152 10.82 18.25 1.44
C GLU A 152 10.77 19.17 0.21
N HIS A 153 9.62 19.32 -0.44
CA HIS A 153 9.51 19.99 -1.74
C HIS A 153 8.54 21.18 -1.73
N ALA A 154 8.54 21.90 -2.86
CA ALA A 154 7.66 23.03 -3.05
C ALA A 154 6.18 22.58 -3.05
N LYS A 155 5.29 23.52 -2.69
CA LYS A 155 3.83 23.34 -2.64
C LYS A 155 3.34 22.34 -1.56
N PRO A 156 3.73 22.51 -0.28
CA PRO A 156 3.36 21.62 0.82
C PRO A 156 1.85 21.35 0.92
N ARG A 157 1.02 22.37 0.68
CA ARG A 157 -0.44 22.26 0.76
C ARG A 157 -1.03 21.33 -0.30
N GLN A 158 -0.51 21.34 -1.53
CA GLN A 158 -1.02 20.50 -2.62
C GLN A 158 -0.69 19.02 -2.35
N TRP A 159 0.55 18.75 -1.95
CA TRP A 159 0.97 17.40 -1.61
C TRP A 159 0.29 16.87 -0.35
N SER A 160 0.10 17.71 0.67
CA SER A 160 -0.73 17.36 1.83
C SER A 160 -2.17 17.03 1.40
N THR A 161 -2.77 17.79 0.47
CA THR A 161 -4.10 17.46 -0.07
C THR A 161 -4.14 16.09 -0.74
N VAL A 162 -3.15 15.77 -1.57
CA VAL A 162 -3.02 14.43 -2.19
C VAL A 162 -2.90 13.35 -1.11
N ALA A 163 -2.10 13.60 -0.07
CA ALA A 163 -1.91 12.64 1.01
C ALA A 163 -3.20 12.35 1.78
N TRP A 164 -3.95 13.38 2.15
CA TRP A 164 -5.24 13.24 2.83
C TRP A 164 -6.32 12.59 1.96
N ALA A 165 -6.34 12.87 0.65
CA ALA A 165 -7.23 12.20 -0.28
C ALA A 165 -6.91 10.69 -0.39
N ALA A 166 -5.61 10.34 -0.50
CA ALA A 166 -5.18 8.94 -0.51
C ALA A 166 -5.52 8.22 0.80
N ILE A 167 -5.32 8.87 1.94
CA ILE A 167 -5.74 8.35 3.26
C ILE A 167 -7.25 8.09 3.27
N ALA A 168 -8.08 9.02 2.77
CA ALA A 168 -9.53 8.83 2.73
C ALA A 168 -9.93 7.59 1.92
N PHE A 169 -9.40 7.43 0.70
CA PHE A 169 -9.65 6.24 -0.10
C PHE A 169 -9.17 4.96 0.60
N GLY A 170 -8.03 5.00 1.28
CA GLY A 170 -7.57 3.88 2.10
C GLY A 170 -8.50 3.57 3.27
N VAL A 171 -9.07 4.59 3.92
CA VAL A 171 -10.04 4.43 5.02
C VAL A 171 -11.30 3.74 4.53
N ILE A 172 -11.84 4.16 3.39
CA ILE A 172 -12.97 3.45 2.74
C ILE A 172 -12.53 2.20 1.94
N THR A 173 -11.31 1.71 2.17
CA THR A 173 -10.84 0.38 1.72
C THR A 173 -10.73 -0.59 2.89
N LYS A 174 -10.04 -0.21 3.97
CA LYS A 174 -9.74 -1.13 5.09
C LYS A 174 -9.80 -0.46 6.47
N GLY A 175 -10.43 0.70 6.57
CA GLY A 175 -10.70 1.37 7.84
C GLY A 175 -9.49 2.14 8.42
N PRO A 176 -9.44 2.34 9.75
CA PRO A 176 -8.53 3.27 10.41
C PRO A 176 -7.03 3.00 10.20
N VAL A 177 -6.63 1.77 9.88
CA VAL A 177 -5.23 1.43 9.61
C VAL A 177 -4.64 2.26 8.46
N ALA A 178 -5.47 2.63 7.48
CA ALA A 178 -5.08 3.47 6.34
C ALA A 178 -4.77 4.92 6.73
N LEU A 179 -5.33 5.39 7.86
CA LEU A 179 -4.99 6.68 8.46
C LEU A 179 -3.74 6.53 9.36
N ALA A 180 -3.70 5.48 10.18
CA ALA A 180 -2.65 5.29 11.17
C ALA A 180 -1.26 5.13 10.53
N VAL A 181 -1.11 4.24 9.54
CA VAL A 181 0.23 3.90 9.00
C VAL A 181 0.90 5.11 8.32
N PRO A 182 0.25 5.87 7.42
CA PRO A 182 0.88 7.05 6.83
C PRO A 182 1.29 8.10 7.87
N LEU A 183 0.46 8.32 8.90
CA LEU A 183 0.75 9.29 9.95
C LEU A 183 1.87 8.83 10.89
N LEU A 184 1.95 7.53 11.20
CA LEU A 184 3.06 6.94 11.97
C LEU A 184 4.41 7.15 11.28
N VAL A 185 4.43 7.28 9.95
CA VAL A 185 5.64 7.58 9.19
C VAL A 185 5.86 9.10 9.08
N ALA A 186 4.83 9.82 8.65
CA ALA A 186 4.94 11.23 8.31
C ALA A 186 5.15 12.13 9.55
N ILE A 187 4.48 11.86 10.67
CA ILE A 187 4.56 12.70 11.87
C ILE A 187 5.97 12.69 12.49
N PRO A 188 6.58 11.52 12.83
CA PRO A 188 7.94 11.51 13.38
C PRO A 188 8.96 12.13 12.43
N TYR A 189 8.82 11.89 11.13
CA TYR A 189 9.68 12.49 10.13
C TYR A 189 9.53 14.02 10.08
N ALA A 190 8.29 14.53 10.01
CA ALA A 190 8.04 15.97 9.95
C ALA A 190 8.45 16.70 11.24
N ILE A 191 8.30 16.06 12.41
CA ILE A 191 8.81 16.58 13.69
C ILE A 191 10.34 16.67 13.63
N TRP A 192 11.01 15.60 13.21
CA TRP A 192 12.47 15.59 13.05
C TRP A 192 12.95 16.67 12.06
N ARG A 193 12.21 16.89 10.98
CA ARG A 193 12.45 17.96 9.99
C ARG A 193 12.04 19.36 10.44
N LYS A 194 11.41 19.50 11.62
CA LYS A 194 10.80 20.75 12.12
C LYS A 194 9.80 21.37 11.13
N ARG A 195 9.07 20.52 10.39
CA ARG A 195 8.13 20.89 9.32
C ARG A 195 6.73 20.29 9.52
N GLY A 196 6.30 20.10 10.76
CA GLY A 196 4.98 19.51 11.08
C GLY A 196 3.79 20.20 10.40
N ARG A 197 3.86 21.52 10.19
CA ARG A 197 2.82 22.28 9.47
C ARG A 197 2.63 21.84 8.02
N ALA A 198 3.62 21.19 7.40
CA ALA A 198 3.52 20.69 6.04
C ALA A 198 2.54 19.52 5.90
N LEU A 199 2.22 18.82 6.99
CA LEU A 199 1.26 17.72 6.97
C LEU A 199 -0.20 18.19 6.92
N VAL A 200 -0.45 19.46 7.27
CA VAL A 200 -1.81 20.00 7.41
C VAL A 200 -2.17 20.87 6.20
N SER A 201 -3.32 20.55 5.59
CA SER A 201 -3.91 21.32 4.51
C SER A 201 -5.42 21.34 4.67
N ILE A 202 -6.04 22.53 4.63
CA ILE A 202 -7.51 22.68 4.63
C ILE A 202 -8.09 21.92 3.43
N GLY A 203 -7.47 22.04 2.26
CA GLY A 203 -7.88 21.29 1.07
C GLY A 203 -7.79 19.78 1.27
N GLY A 204 -6.81 19.31 2.06
CA GLY A 204 -6.69 17.90 2.43
C GLY A 204 -7.80 17.43 3.36
N LEU A 205 -8.12 18.20 4.39
CA LEU A 205 -9.23 17.88 5.30
C LEU A 205 -10.57 17.87 4.56
N VAL A 206 -10.80 18.86 3.69
CA VAL A 206 -12.01 18.91 2.85
C VAL A 206 -12.06 17.71 1.90
N ALA A 207 -10.96 17.37 1.23
CA ALA A 207 -10.90 16.19 0.37
C ALA A 207 -11.18 14.89 1.17
N PHE A 208 -10.62 14.78 2.37
CA PHE A 208 -10.84 13.61 3.21
C PHE A 208 -12.32 13.43 3.55
N VAL A 209 -12.98 14.49 4.04
CA VAL A 209 -14.41 14.47 4.34
C VAL A 209 -15.22 14.20 3.08
N ALA A 210 -14.93 14.88 1.96
CA ALA A 210 -15.67 14.72 0.71
C ALA A 210 -15.59 13.31 0.12
N ILE A 211 -14.51 12.55 0.38
CA ILE A 211 -14.36 11.17 -0.09
C ILE A 211 -15.01 10.17 0.87
N VAL A 212 -14.81 10.32 2.19
CA VAL A 212 -15.30 9.35 3.18
C VAL A 212 -16.81 9.49 3.39
N THR A 213 -17.30 10.73 3.54
CA THR A 213 -18.66 10.99 3.98
C THR A 213 -19.74 10.46 3.04
N PRO A 214 -19.65 10.55 1.70
CA PRO A 214 -20.72 10.08 0.83
C PRO A 214 -21.05 8.60 1.02
N TRP A 215 -20.03 7.74 1.07
CA TRP A 215 -20.25 6.31 1.27
C TRP A 215 -20.76 6.02 2.69
N VAL A 216 -20.14 6.62 3.71
CA VAL A 216 -20.57 6.45 5.11
C VAL A 216 -22.01 6.91 5.33
N TRP A 217 -22.41 8.01 4.69
CA TRP A 217 -23.79 8.51 4.74
C TRP A 217 -24.75 7.54 4.04
N ALA A 218 -24.42 7.10 2.82
CA ALA A 218 -25.26 6.18 2.06
C ALA A 218 -25.46 4.84 2.78
N ILE A 219 -24.41 4.24 3.32
CA ILE A 219 -24.51 2.98 4.07
C ILE A 219 -25.26 3.15 5.39
N SER A 220 -25.09 4.29 6.08
CA SER A 220 -25.82 4.56 7.34
C SER A 220 -27.32 4.79 7.11
N ARG A 221 -27.72 5.23 5.91
CA ARG A 221 -29.13 5.31 5.51
C ARG A 221 -29.74 3.93 5.25
N ALA A 222 -28.93 3.01 4.73
CA ALA A 222 -29.36 1.63 4.45
C ALA A 222 -29.30 0.73 5.69
N VAL A 223 -28.35 0.97 6.61
CA VAL A 223 -28.23 0.30 7.92
C VAL A 223 -28.06 1.36 9.01
N PRO A 224 -29.14 1.74 9.71
CA PRO A 224 -29.10 2.77 10.76
C PRO A 224 -28.04 2.51 11.85
N ASP A 225 -27.82 1.23 12.21
CA ASP A 225 -26.86 0.83 13.25
C ASP A 225 -25.39 0.72 12.77
N PHE A 226 -25.11 1.04 11.50
CA PHE A 226 -23.78 0.89 10.90
C PHE A 226 -22.67 1.61 11.69
N LEU A 227 -22.91 2.87 12.08
CA LEU A 227 -21.90 3.65 12.79
C LEU A 227 -21.61 3.05 14.17
N HIS A 228 -22.65 2.60 14.88
CA HIS A 228 -22.49 1.92 16.16
C HIS A 228 -21.67 0.62 15.98
N TYR A 229 -22.01 -0.19 14.98
CA TYR A 229 -21.27 -1.41 14.66
C TYR A 229 -19.78 -1.16 14.36
N VAL A 230 -19.45 -0.20 13.49
CA VAL A 230 -18.06 0.07 13.09
C VAL A 230 -17.22 0.62 14.24
N PHE A 231 -17.77 1.57 15.02
CA PHE A 231 -17.00 2.20 16.11
C PHE A 231 -16.96 1.35 17.38
N ILE A 232 -18.06 0.71 17.76
CA ILE A 232 -18.15 -0.03 19.02
C ILE A 232 -17.74 -1.47 18.82
N THR A 233 -18.33 -2.19 17.87
CA THR A 233 -18.07 -3.64 17.70
C THR A 233 -16.73 -3.89 17.02
N GLU A 234 -16.49 -3.24 15.88
CA GLU A 234 -15.28 -3.48 15.07
C GLU A 234 -14.04 -2.74 15.57
N THR A 235 -14.19 -1.52 16.11
CA THR A 235 -13.03 -0.73 16.58
C THR A 235 -12.79 -0.92 18.08
N ALA A 236 -13.75 -0.59 18.95
CA ALA A 236 -13.55 -0.70 20.40
C ALA A 236 -13.51 -2.16 20.86
N GLY A 237 -14.46 -2.98 20.40
CA GLY A 237 -14.59 -4.40 20.75
C GLY A 237 -13.33 -5.18 20.39
N ARG A 238 -12.73 -4.98 19.21
CA ARG A 238 -11.46 -5.63 18.84
C ARG A 238 -10.24 -5.16 19.63
N LEU A 239 -10.29 -3.97 20.23
CA LEU A 239 -9.21 -3.44 21.08
C LEU A 239 -9.37 -3.89 22.54
N THR A 240 -10.59 -4.11 23.02
CA THR A 240 -10.89 -4.41 24.43
C THR A 240 -11.20 -5.88 24.70
N SER A 241 -11.78 -6.63 23.74
CA SER A 241 -12.06 -8.06 23.91
C SER A 241 -10.83 -8.86 23.48
N GLY A 242 -10.28 -9.67 24.41
CA GLY A 242 -9.20 -10.62 24.14
C GLY A 242 -9.60 -11.79 23.21
N GLU A 243 -10.71 -11.66 22.47
CA GLU A 243 -11.32 -12.73 21.67
C GLU A 243 -10.59 -12.98 20.34
N LEU A 244 -9.73 -12.06 19.90
CA LEU A 244 -8.84 -12.34 18.78
C LEU A 244 -7.72 -13.28 19.26
N LYS A 245 -7.98 -14.59 19.18
CA LYS A 245 -7.01 -15.72 19.28
C LYS A 245 -5.90 -15.69 18.20
N ARG A 246 -5.52 -14.51 17.72
CA ARG A 246 -4.46 -14.26 16.72
C ARG A 246 -3.28 -13.54 17.33
N THR A 247 -3.02 -13.82 18.61
CA THR A 247 -1.86 -13.33 19.34
C THR A 247 -0.63 -14.06 18.84
N GLY A 248 0.39 -13.31 18.45
CA GLY A 248 1.71 -13.84 18.12
C GLY A 248 2.80 -13.13 18.94
N PRO A 249 3.99 -13.72 19.06
CA PRO A 249 5.11 -13.11 19.78
C PRO A 249 5.47 -11.75 19.17
N SER A 250 6.17 -10.90 19.93
CA SER A 250 6.62 -9.58 19.45
C SER A 250 7.51 -9.67 18.20
N TRP A 251 8.20 -10.79 18.00
CA TRP A 251 9.04 -11.05 16.81
C TRP A 251 8.29 -11.67 15.63
N TYR A 252 6.96 -11.86 15.70
CA TYR A 252 6.15 -12.54 14.67
C TYR A 252 6.44 -12.06 13.24
N PHE A 253 6.60 -10.74 13.04
CA PHE A 253 6.83 -10.16 11.71
C PHE A 253 8.26 -10.26 11.19
N VAL A 254 9.24 -10.63 12.03
CA VAL A 254 10.65 -10.75 11.62
C VAL A 254 10.84 -11.75 10.47
N PRO A 255 10.38 -13.02 10.55
CA PRO A 255 10.53 -13.96 9.45
C PRO A 255 9.77 -13.52 8.19
N PHE A 256 8.58 -12.91 8.33
CA PHE A 256 7.83 -12.40 7.19
C PHE A 256 8.47 -11.19 6.54
N LEU A 257 9.15 -10.32 7.31
CA LEU A 257 9.91 -9.21 6.75
C LEU A 257 11.12 -9.72 5.99
N ILE A 258 11.89 -10.65 6.57
CA ILE A 258 13.09 -11.21 5.94
C ILE A 258 12.73 -12.04 4.71
N GLY A 259 11.86 -13.04 4.86
CA GLY A 259 11.45 -13.91 3.76
C GLY A 259 10.60 -13.19 2.73
N GLY A 260 9.71 -12.30 3.19
CA GLY A 260 8.85 -11.51 2.32
C GLY A 260 9.60 -10.49 1.49
N ALA A 261 10.76 -9.99 1.96
CA ALA A 261 11.64 -9.06 1.23
C ALA A 261 12.89 -9.71 0.61
N PHE A 262 13.09 -11.02 0.78
CA PHE A 262 14.18 -11.75 0.13
C PHE A 262 13.97 -11.81 -1.40
N PRO A 263 14.99 -11.75 -2.26
CA PRO A 263 16.43 -11.59 -1.96
C PRO A 263 16.86 -10.14 -1.72
N TRP A 264 15.97 -9.18 -1.91
CA TRP A 264 16.30 -7.75 -1.93
C TRP A 264 16.80 -7.22 -0.58
N ILE A 265 16.27 -7.73 0.53
CA ILE A 265 16.78 -7.39 1.86
C ILE A 265 18.25 -7.81 2.04
N ALA A 266 18.66 -8.95 1.48
CA ALA A 266 20.06 -9.40 1.50
C ALA A 266 20.92 -8.48 0.63
N ALA A 267 20.43 -8.06 -0.54
CA ALA A 267 21.11 -7.07 -1.37
C ALA A 267 21.31 -5.74 -0.64
N ALA A 268 20.33 -5.27 0.14
CA ALA A 268 20.50 -4.07 0.98
C ALA A 268 21.52 -4.25 2.11
N MET A 269 21.59 -5.43 2.72
CA MET A 269 22.49 -5.69 3.86
C MET A 269 23.94 -5.88 3.43
N PHE A 270 24.16 -6.69 2.39
CA PHE A 270 25.48 -7.18 1.94
C PHE A 270 26.01 -6.49 0.69
N GLY A 271 25.20 -5.67 0.02
CA GLY A 271 25.64 -4.91 -1.14
C GLY A 271 26.65 -3.83 -0.83
N GLU A 272 27.44 -3.46 -1.84
CA GLU A 272 28.31 -2.30 -1.77
C GLU A 272 27.49 -1.06 -1.40
N ARG A 273 27.81 -0.49 -0.23
CA ARG A 273 27.07 0.63 0.32
C ARG A 273 27.61 1.92 -0.27
N ARG A 274 26.80 2.59 -1.09
CA ARG A 274 27.05 4.01 -1.37
C ARG A 274 26.79 4.82 -0.09
N ALA A 275 27.80 5.52 0.39
CA ALA A 275 27.61 6.53 1.42
C ALA A 275 26.76 7.67 0.83
N ALA A 276 25.70 8.07 1.53
CA ALA A 276 24.91 9.23 1.15
C ALA A 276 25.83 10.46 1.13
N SER A 277 25.99 11.04 -0.06
CA SER A 277 26.94 12.11 -0.34
C SER A 277 26.33 13.49 -0.11
N GLY A 278 25.01 13.61 -0.25
CA GLY A 278 24.25 14.84 -0.03
C GLY A 278 23.40 14.86 1.25
N GLU A 279 22.99 16.05 1.69
CA GLU A 279 22.07 16.20 2.82
C GLU A 279 20.67 15.66 2.51
N ARG A 280 20.13 16.01 1.34
CA ARG A 280 18.83 15.53 0.85
C ARG A 280 18.79 14.01 0.71
N GLU A 281 19.89 13.42 0.23
CA GLU A 281 20.11 11.98 0.20
C GLU A 281 20.00 11.37 1.60
N ARG A 282 20.66 11.95 2.60
CA ARG A 282 20.57 11.47 4.00
C ARG A 282 19.16 11.60 4.58
N TRP A 283 18.42 12.64 4.21
CA TRP A 283 17.04 12.84 4.67
C TRP A 283 16.08 11.80 4.10
N LEU A 284 16.23 11.44 2.82
CA LEU A 284 15.43 10.40 2.20
C LEU A 284 15.76 9.01 2.77
N ASP A 285 17.04 8.71 3.05
CA ASP A 285 17.40 7.44 3.72
C ASP A 285 16.73 7.33 5.09
N ARG A 286 16.77 8.40 5.88
CA ARG A 286 16.09 8.44 7.18
C ARG A 286 14.59 8.30 7.04
N PHE A 287 13.98 8.96 6.05
CA PHE A 287 12.55 8.83 5.77
C PHE A 287 12.15 7.37 5.49
N LEU A 288 12.90 6.69 4.61
CA LEU A 288 12.65 5.27 4.31
C LEU A 288 12.82 4.38 5.54
N LEU A 289 13.79 4.69 6.42
CA LEU A 289 13.95 3.99 7.70
C LEU A 289 12.80 4.26 8.68
N PHE A 290 12.23 5.47 8.72
CA PHE A 290 10.99 5.74 9.46
C PHE A 290 9.82 4.93 8.89
N TRP A 291 9.70 4.84 7.57
CA TRP A 291 8.65 4.09 6.90
C TRP A 291 8.75 2.58 7.15
N ILE A 292 9.96 2.02 7.19
CA ILE A 292 10.15 0.61 7.53
C ILE A 292 9.96 0.41 9.03
N GLY A 293 10.72 1.14 9.85
CA GLY A 293 10.89 0.86 11.28
C GLY A 293 9.66 1.18 12.12
N VAL A 294 9.03 2.35 11.94
CA VAL A 294 7.95 2.76 12.84
C VAL A 294 6.70 1.88 12.68
N PRO A 295 6.16 1.67 11.46
CA PRO A 295 5.07 0.72 11.25
C PRO A 295 5.43 -0.72 11.65
N PHE A 296 6.66 -1.17 11.41
CA PHE A 296 7.11 -2.51 11.80
C PHE A 296 7.02 -2.71 13.32
N VAL A 297 7.51 -1.75 14.11
CA VAL A 297 7.41 -1.78 15.58
C VAL A 297 5.96 -1.71 16.01
N PHE A 298 5.17 -0.80 15.43
CA PHE A 298 3.73 -0.68 15.72
C PHE A 298 2.98 -2.00 15.52
N PHE A 299 3.16 -2.66 14.37
CA PHE A 299 2.51 -3.95 14.10
C PHE A 299 3.05 -5.06 15.00
N SER A 300 4.35 -5.08 15.29
CA SER A 300 4.96 -6.05 16.22
C SER A 300 4.38 -5.98 17.63
N LEU A 301 4.01 -4.78 18.08
CA LEU A 301 3.36 -4.55 19.37
C LEU A 301 1.84 -4.79 19.35
N SER A 302 1.21 -4.85 18.17
CA SER A 302 -0.23 -5.13 18.03
C SER A 302 -0.60 -6.55 18.48
N GLN A 303 -1.75 -6.71 19.12
CA GLN A 303 -2.25 -8.02 19.54
C GLN A 303 -2.66 -8.90 18.36
N SER A 304 -3.36 -8.33 17.37
CA SER A 304 -3.77 -9.07 16.17
C SER A 304 -2.67 -9.03 15.11
N LYS A 305 -2.21 -10.20 14.66
CA LYS A 305 -1.13 -10.32 13.67
C LYS A 305 -1.54 -11.18 12.47
N ARG A 306 -1.25 -10.70 11.26
CA ARG A 306 -1.39 -11.43 9.99
C ARG A 306 -0.26 -11.05 9.04
N PRO A 307 0.30 -11.98 8.23
CA PRO A 307 1.48 -11.71 7.40
C PRO A 307 1.34 -10.49 6.47
N GLN A 308 0.16 -10.31 5.89
CA GLN A 308 -0.13 -9.20 4.97
C GLN A 308 -0.06 -7.79 5.61
N TYR A 309 -0.10 -7.67 6.94
CA TYR A 309 -0.09 -6.35 7.61
C TYR A 309 1.19 -5.55 7.36
N ILE A 310 2.30 -6.23 7.06
CA ILE A 310 3.58 -5.58 6.72
C ILE A 310 3.78 -5.38 5.22
N LEU A 311 2.80 -5.73 4.38
CA LEU A 311 2.86 -5.45 2.93
C LEU A 311 3.13 -3.96 2.62
N PRO A 312 2.54 -2.98 3.34
CA PRO A 312 2.84 -1.56 3.13
C PRO A 312 4.29 -1.11 3.43
N LEU A 313 5.15 -2.01 3.93
CA LEU A 313 6.58 -1.73 4.13
C LEU A 313 7.41 -2.11 2.89
N MET A 314 6.93 -3.02 2.05
CA MET A 314 7.63 -3.46 0.82
C MET A 314 7.97 -2.30 -0.14
N PRO A 315 7.09 -1.28 -0.34
CA PRO A 315 7.42 -0.11 -1.14
C PRO A 315 8.68 0.64 -0.66
N ALA A 316 8.82 0.83 0.65
CA ALA A 316 9.96 1.50 1.27
C ALA A 316 11.26 0.71 1.11
N ILE A 317 11.18 -0.62 1.30
CA ILE A 317 12.31 -1.53 1.09
C ILE A 317 12.76 -1.47 -0.37
N ALA A 318 11.82 -1.48 -1.32
CA ALA A 318 12.15 -1.41 -2.74
C ALA A 318 12.90 -0.13 -3.11
N LEU A 319 12.43 1.03 -2.63
CA LEU A 319 13.13 2.31 -2.80
C LEU A 319 14.52 2.29 -2.14
N PHE A 320 14.62 1.76 -0.93
CA PHE A 320 15.88 1.71 -0.18
C PHE A 320 16.93 0.84 -0.88
N VAL A 321 16.53 -0.36 -1.33
CA VAL A 321 17.41 -1.29 -2.06
C VAL A 321 17.83 -0.71 -3.41
N ALA A 322 16.86 -0.21 -4.20
CA ALA A 322 17.13 0.35 -5.52
C ALA A 322 18.16 1.48 -5.45
N ARG A 323 18.00 2.35 -4.45
CA ARG A 323 18.91 3.45 -4.20
C ARG A 323 20.30 2.98 -3.81
N ARG A 324 20.43 2.07 -2.84
CA ARG A 324 21.74 1.60 -2.36
C ARG A 324 22.50 0.81 -3.42
N TRP A 325 21.82 -0.01 -4.21
CA TRP A 325 22.46 -0.95 -5.13
C TRP A 325 22.63 -0.42 -6.56
N PHE A 326 21.64 0.26 -7.12
CA PHE A 326 21.64 0.66 -8.54
C PHE A 326 22.14 2.07 -8.79
N GLU A 327 22.22 2.94 -7.78
CA GLU A 327 22.97 4.20 -7.88
C GLU A 327 24.48 4.01 -7.63
N GLY A 328 24.89 2.95 -6.92
CA GLY A 328 26.30 2.62 -6.67
C GLY A 328 27.11 2.36 -7.94
N ARG A 329 26.45 1.86 -8.99
CA ARG A 329 27.07 1.64 -10.32
C ARG A 329 27.26 2.91 -11.15
N ARG A 330 26.72 4.06 -10.69
CA ARG A 330 26.90 5.37 -11.31
C ARG A 330 27.87 6.18 -10.45
N GLY A 331 29.17 6.01 -10.72
CA GLY A 331 30.23 6.77 -10.06
C GLY A 331 30.06 8.30 -10.17
N PRO A 332 30.82 9.10 -9.40
CA PRO A 332 30.62 10.54 -9.23
C PRO A 332 30.68 11.42 -10.49
N ARG A 333 31.01 10.88 -11.67
CA ARG A 333 31.24 11.67 -12.90
C ARG A 333 29.98 12.21 -13.58
N ALA A 334 28.78 11.80 -13.17
CA ALA A 334 27.54 12.23 -13.84
C ALA A 334 26.91 13.53 -13.28
N ALA A 335 27.46 14.12 -12.21
CA ALA A 335 26.99 15.40 -11.66
C ALA A 335 27.65 16.64 -12.32
N ALA A 336 28.57 16.44 -13.26
CA ALA A 336 29.33 17.52 -13.90
C ALA A 336 28.75 17.98 -15.25
N ILE A 337 27.62 17.43 -15.69
CA ILE A 337 26.96 17.88 -16.92
C ILE A 337 25.46 18.03 -16.61
N ALA A 338 25.18 19.18 -15.99
CA ALA A 338 23.88 19.82 -16.04
C ALA A 338 23.59 20.29 -17.47
#